data_AF-A0A383DZ84-F1
#
_entry.id   AF-A0A383DZ84-F1
#
_cell.length_a   1.000
_cell.length_b   1.000
_cell.length_c   1.000
_cell.angle_alpha   90.00
_cell.angle_beta   90.00
_cell.angle_gamma   90.00
#
_symmetry.space_group_name_H-M   'P 1'
#
loop_
_entity.id
_entity.type
_entity.pdbx_description
1 polymer ?
#
loop_
_entity_poly.entity_id
_entity_poly.type
_entity_poly.pdbx_seq_one_letter_code
_entity_poly.pdbx_strand_id
1 'polypeptide(L)'
;MRLYKRSGIYYLTYQSTTGKQVRKSLNTHDKQIAEQKRAKLELDLHEVRLFGKEPARNFKELIVNYLESKQHTRGFRRLQYACKALLGHFEDSDVTQLRESHIEQYVALRSKTVSHGTIRREVGTLSAAFNHAIKKHNWQIGNPCSKAEKPKNPKGRTRYL
;
A
#
# COMPACT_ATOMS: atom_id res chain seq x y z
N MET A 1 -25.73 4.62 -12.15
CA MET A 1 -25.96 3.28 -11.54
C MET A 1 -27.45 2.96 -11.60
N ARG A 2 -27.87 1.70 -11.75
CA ARG A 2 -29.30 1.31 -11.80
C ARG A 2 -29.66 0.42 -10.61
N LEU A 3 -30.78 0.73 -9.97
CA LEU A 3 -31.37 -0.05 -8.89
C LEU A 3 -32.53 -0.88 -9.44
N TYR A 4 -32.65 -2.15 -9.06
CA TYR A 4 -33.83 -2.97 -9.37
C TYR A 4 -34.12 -3.95 -8.23
N LYS A 5 -35.35 -4.45 -8.16
CA LYS A 5 -35.81 -5.41 -7.14
C LYS A 5 -35.95 -6.80 -7.76
N ARG A 6 -35.42 -7.83 -7.11
CA ARG A 6 -35.59 -9.24 -7.51
C ARG A 6 -35.81 -10.09 -6.26
N SER A 7 -36.85 -10.91 -6.25
CA SER A 7 -37.21 -11.77 -5.10
C SER A 7 -37.28 -11.01 -3.77
N GLY A 8 -37.88 -9.82 -3.76
CA GLY A 8 -37.99 -8.99 -2.56
C GLY A 8 -36.75 -8.16 -2.21
N ILE A 9 -35.57 -8.50 -2.71
CA ILE A 9 -34.29 -7.85 -2.36
C ILE A 9 -33.90 -6.82 -3.43
N TYR A 10 -33.37 -5.67 -3.01
CA TYR A 10 -32.81 -4.67 -3.90
C TYR A 10 -31.39 -5.02 -4.37
N TYR A 11 -31.15 -4.86 -5.67
CA TYR A 11 -29.88 -5.05 -6.35
C TYR A 11 -29.43 -3.75 -7.01
N LEU A 12 -28.12 -3.53 -7.01
CA LEU A 12 -27.47 -2.40 -7.66
C LEU A 12 -26.60 -2.90 -8.81
N THR A 13 -26.72 -2.25 -9.97
CA THR A 13 -25.83 -2.46 -11.11
C THR A 13 -25.10 -1.19 -11.48
N TYR A 14 -23.80 -1.32 -11.63
CA TYR A 14 -22.91 -0.23 -12.00
C TYR A 14 -21.73 -0.76 -12.82
N GLN A 15 -21.08 0.14 -13.56
CA GLN A 15 -19.84 -0.15 -14.24
C GLN A 15 -18.69 0.13 -13.29
N SER A 16 -17.82 -0.86 -13.11
CA SER A 16 -16.58 -0.73 -12.35
C SER A 16 -15.61 0.22 -13.07
N THR A 17 -14.63 0.74 -12.35
CA THR A 17 -13.51 1.52 -12.89
C THR A 17 -12.73 0.77 -13.98
N THR A 18 -12.79 -0.56 -13.97
CA THR A 18 -12.20 -1.44 -14.99
C THR A 18 -13.10 -1.73 -16.20
N GLY A 19 -14.24 -1.04 -16.33
CA GLY A 19 -15.20 -1.19 -17.45
C GLY A 19 -16.13 -2.40 -17.34
N LYS A 20 -15.93 -3.30 -16.37
CA LYS A 20 -16.79 -4.47 -16.14
C LYS A 20 -18.11 -4.08 -15.47
N GLN A 21 -19.21 -4.67 -15.90
CA GLN A 21 -20.51 -4.47 -15.25
C GLN A 21 -20.60 -5.34 -13.98
N VAL A 22 -20.74 -4.70 -12.82
CA VAL A 22 -20.85 -5.37 -11.52
C VAL A 22 -22.31 -5.33 -11.06
N ARG A 23 -22.79 -6.48 -10.56
CA ARG A 23 -24.10 -6.60 -9.92
C ARG A 23 -23.90 -6.94 -8.45
N LYS A 24 -24.41 -6.11 -7.54
CA LYS A 24 -24.27 -6.31 -6.09
C LYS A 24 -25.64 -6.28 -5.42
N SER A 25 -25.93 -7.25 -4.57
CA SER A 25 -27.12 -7.22 -3.71
C SER A 25 -26.91 -6.20 -2.60
N LEU A 26 -27.93 -5.38 -2.31
CA LEU A 26 -27.92 -4.45 -1.17
C LEU A 26 -28.43 -5.11 0.12
N ASN A 27 -28.93 -6.36 0.00
CA ASN A 27 -29.50 -7.17 1.07
C ASN A 27 -30.53 -6.41 1.92
N THR A 28 -31.46 -5.73 1.25
CA THR A 28 -32.47 -4.91 1.92
C THR A 28 -33.78 -4.97 1.13
N HIS A 29 -34.89 -4.98 1.87
CA HIS A 29 -36.26 -4.98 1.34
C HIS A 29 -36.86 -3.57 1.23
N ASP A 30 -36.29 -2.61 1.95
CA ASP A 30 -36.72 -1.22 2.00
C ASP A 30 -36.08 -0.36 0.91
N LYS A 31 -36.94 0.38 0.20
CA LYS A 31 -36.53 1.24 -0.91
C LYS A 31 -35.63 2.40 -0.45
N GLN A 32 -35.95 3.03 0.67
CA GLN A 32 -35.21 4.18 1.19
C GLN A 32 -33.77 3.79 1.58
N ILE A 33 -33.59 2.68 2.29
CA ILE A 33 -32.25 2.18 2.67
C ILE A 33 -31.45 1.78 1.42
N ALA A 34 -32.11 1.21 0.41
CA ALA A 34 -31.46 0.89 -0.86
C ALA A 34 -30.98 2.14 -1.61
N GLU A 35 -31.76 3.22 -1.59
CA GLU A 35 -31.38 4.52 -2.19
C GLU A 35 -30.22 5.17 -1.43
N GLN A 36 -30.23 5.16 -0.09
CA GLN A 36 -29.11 5.66 0.72
C GLN A 36 -27.81 4.88 0.46
N LYS A 37 -27.87 3.55 0.43
CA LYS A 37 -26.71 2.70 0.10
C LYS A 37 -26.20 2.96 -1.31
N ARG A 38 -27.10 3.22 -2.27
CA ARG A 38 -26.72 3.63 -3.63
C ARG A 38 -26.00 4.98 -3.61
N ALA A 39 -26.55 5.99 -2.95
CA ALA A 39 -25.96 7.32 -2.89
C ALA A 39 -24.56 7.30 -2.25
N LYS A 40 -24.39 6.51 -1.18
CA LYS A 40 -23.07 6.28 -0.56
C LYS A 40 -22.08 5.65 -1.55
N LEU A 41 -22.49 4.60 -2.27
CA LEU A 41 -21.65 3.96 -3.29
C LEU A 41 -21.31 4.89 -4.46
N GLU A 42 -22.24 5.76 -4.85
CA GLU A 42 -22.02 6.75 -5.90
C GLU A 42 -21.00 7.80 -5.45
N LEU A 43 -21.10 8.27 -4.21
CA LEU A 43 -20.07 9.12 -3.57
C LEU A 43 -18.72 8.41 -3.52
N ASP A 44 -18.66 7.17 -3.02
CA ASP A 44 -17.40 6.41 -2.93
C ASP A 44 -16.76 6.24 -4.32
N LEU A 45 -17.54 5.90 -5.36
CA LEU A 45 -17.03 5.79 -6.72
C LEU A 45 -16.61 7.13 -7.31
N HIS A 46 -17.35 8.20 -7.00
CA HIS A 46 -17.02 9.54 -7.45
C HIS A 46 -15.75 10.05 -6.77
N GLU A 47 -15.56 9.78 -5.47
CA GLU A 47 -14.32 10.04 -4.76
C GLU A 47 -13.15 9.23 -5.33
N VAL A 48 -13.35 7.94 -5.61
CA VAL A 48 -12.33 7.11 -6.28
C VAL A 48 -11.99 7.67 -7.66
N ARG A 49 -12.98 8.19 -8.40
CA ARG A 49 -12.77 8.78 -9.74
C ARG A 49 -12.08 10.15 -9.68
N LEU A 50 -12.47 11.02 -8.76
CA LEU A 50 -11.93 12.38 -8.62
C LEU A 50 -10.58 12.41 -7.91
N PHE A 51 -10.45 11.65 -6.81
CA PHE A 51 -9.25 11.62 -5.98
C PHE A 51 -8.32 10.47 -6.31
N GLY A 52 -8.70 9.55 -7.20
CA GLY A 52 -7.87 8.40 -7.54
C GLY A 52 -7.56 7.53 -6.33
N LYS A 53 -8.46 7.45 -5.33
CA LYS A 53 -8.30 6.60 -4.14
C LYS A 53 -8.14 5.16 -4.61
N GLU A 54 -6.89 4.72 -4.71
CA GLU A 54 -6.55 3.35 -5.03
C GLU A 54 -7.15 2.44 -3.95
N PRO A 55 -7.56 1.20 -4.29
CA PRO A 55 -8.03 0.25 -3.29
C PRO A 55 -7.01 0.17 -2.15
N ALA A 56 -7.46 -0.04 -0.91
CA ALA A 56 -6.58 -0.22 0.24
C ALA A 56 -5.54 -1.30 -0.09
N ARG A 57 -4.35 -0.87 -0.49
CA ARG A 57 -3.27 -1.75 -0.90
C ARG A 57 -2.48 -2.06 0.34
N ASN A 58 -2.46 -3.35 0.67
CA ASN A 58 -1.75 -3.83 1.83
C ASN A 58 -0.23 -3.72 1.56
N PHE A 59 0.53 -3.34 2.58
CA PHE A 59 1.98 -3.37 2.59
C PHE A 59 2.58 -4.70 2.09
N LYS A 60 1.93 -5.81 2.39
CA LYS A 60 2.32 -7.15 1.91
C LYS A 60 2.35 -7.24 0.39
N GLU A 61 1.34 -6.69 -0.29
CA GLU A 61 1.27 -6.69 -1.76
C GLU A 61 2.42 -5.86 -2.37
N LEU A 62 2.74 -4.71 -1.76
CA LEU A 62 3.85 -3.87 -2.19
C LEU A 62 5.20 -4.63 -2.12
N ILE A 63 5.43 -5.36 -1.03
CA ILE A 63 6.67 -6.13 -0.83
C ILE A 63 6.74 -7.33 -1.78
N VAL A 64 5.63 -8.05 -1.99
CA VAL A 64 5.58 -9.18 -2.93
C VAL A 64 5.88 -8.72 -4.35
N ASN A 65 5.19 -7.69 -4.84
CA ASN A 65 5.43 -7.13 -6.18
C ASN A 65 6.90 -6.70 -6.36
N TYR A 66 7.48 -6.08 -5.33
CA TYR A 66 8.88 -5.67 -5.37
C TYR A 66 9.84 -6.87 -5.40
N LEU A 67 9.60 -7.90 -4.58
CA LEU A 67 10.42 -9.11 -4.54
C LEU A 67 10.38 -9.88 -5.85
N GLU A 68 9.19 -10.05 -6.45
CA GLU A 68 9.02 -10.70 -7.76
C GLU A 68 9.86 -10.00 -8.83
N SER A 69 9.84 -8.66 -8.85
CA SER A 69 10.64 -7.88 -9.80
C SER A 69 12.16 -8.02 -9.62
N LYS A 70 12.61 -8.47 -8.45
CA LYS A 70 14.04 -8.57 -8.08
C LYS A 70 14.57 -9.98 -7.93
N GLN A 71 13.77 -11.00 -8.25
CA GLN A 71 14.11 -12.42 -8.07
C GLN A 71 15.47 -12.82 -8.70
N HIS A 72 15.81 -12.26 -9.86
CA HIS A 72 17.06 -12.60 -10.58
C HIS A 72 18.29 -11.78 -10.14
N THR A 73 18.15 -10.91 -9.13
CA THR A 73 19.25 -10.03 -8.71
C THR A 73 20.18 -10.76 -7.75
N ARG A 74 21.50 -10.65 -7.96
CA ARG A 74 22.56 -11.26 -7.10
C ARG A 74 22.42 -10.94 -5.60
N GLY A 75 21.74 -9.84 -5.25
CA GLY A 75 21.46 -9.40 -3.87
C GLY A 75 20.13 -9.85 -3.27
N PHE A 76 19.37 -10.74 -3.93
CA PHE A 76 18.00 -11.09 -3.55
C PHE A 76 17.87 -11.62 -2.12
N ARG A 77 18.76 -12.51 -1.67
CA ARG A 77 18.74 -13.02 -0.29
C ARG A 77 18.81 -11.90 0.76
N ARG A 78 19.69 -10.90 0.55
CA ARG A 78 19.81 -9.75 1.48
C ARG A 78 18.56 -8.87 1.45
N LEU A 79 17.94 -8.76 0.29
CA LEU A 79 16.69 -8.03 0.11
C LEU A 79 15.54 -8.72 0.88
N GLN A 80 15.45 -10.05 0.81
CA GLN A 80 14.49 -10.82 1.60
C GLN A 80 14.66 -10.60 3.11
N TYR A 81 15.89 -10.59 3.62
CA TYR A 81 16.15 -10.29 5.04
C TYR A 81 15.62 -8.91 5.45
N ALA A 82 15.86 -7.88 4.63
CA ALA A 82 15.35 -6.54 4.89
C ALA A 82 13.80 -6.49 4.83
N CYS A 83 13.20 -7.11 3.82
CA CYS A 83 11.75 -7.20 3.68
C CYS A 83 11.08 -7.95 4.84
N LYS A 84 11.71 -9.00 5.39
CA LYS A 84 11.17 -9.74 6.54
C LYS A 84 11.07 -8.87 7.79
N ALA A 85 12.08 -8.04 8.05
CA ALA A 85 12.06 -7.11 9.19
C ALA A 85 10.97 -6.04 9.02
N LEU A 86 10.78 -5.54 7.80
CA LEU A 86 9.73 -4.57 7.48
C LEU A 86 8.33 -5.18 7.62
N LEU A 87 8.12 -6.39 7.10
CA LEU A 87 6.84 -7.11 7.24
C LEU A 87 6.47 -7.30 8.71
N GLY A 88 7.43 -7.70 9.57
CA GLY A 88 7.15 -7.86 11.00
C GLY A 88 6.67 -6.61 11.74
N HIS A 89 6.81 -5.42 11.16
CA HIS A 89 6.33 -4.17 11.75
C HIS A 89 5.12 -3.56 11.01
N PHE A 90 5.05 -3.72 9.69
CA PHE A 90 4.08 -3.04 8.83
C PHE A 90 3.07 -3.97 8.16
N GLU A 91 2.99 -5.26 8.51
CA GLU A 91 2.16 -6.27 7.80
C GLU A 91 0.69 -5.87 7.63
N ASP A 92 0.09 -5.23 8.63
CA ASP A 92 -1.32 -4.80 8.59
C ASP A 92 -1.50 -3.32 8.22
N SER A 93 -0.42 -2.64 7.82
CA SER A 93 -0.48 -1.21 7.49
C SER A 93 -0.92 -0.98 6.03
N ASP A 94 -1.82 -0.01 5.85
CA ASP A 94 -2.18 0.48 4.53
C ASP A 94 -1.06 1.34 3.92
N VAL A 95 -0.66 1.02 2.69
CA VAL A 95 0.40 1.74 1.96
C VAL A 95 0.05 3.21 1.73
N THR A 96 -1.24 3.52 1.61
CA THR A 96 -1.76 4.89 1.44
C THR A 96 -1.76 5.72 2.72
N GLN A 97 -1.76 5.07 3.88
CA GLN A 97 -1.75 5.73 5.19
C GLN A 97 -0.34 5.85 5.79
N LEU A 98 0.63 5.17 5.19
CA LEU A 98 2.03 5.22 5.61
C LEU A 98 2.60 6.63 5.46
N ARG A 99 2.93 7.22 6.62
CA ARG A 99 3.54 8.56 6.77
C ARG A 99 4.97 8.45 7.28
N GLU A 100 5.70 9.56 7.17
CA GLU A 100 7.07 9.72 7.68
C GLU A 100 7.21 9.32 9.15
N SER A 101 6.24 9.70 9.99
CA SER A 101 6.20 9.38 11.42
C SER A 101 6.28 7.87 11.71
N HIS A 102 5.65 7.04 10.89
CA HIS A 102 5.66 5.59 11.06
C HIS A 102 7.05 5.00 10.74
N ILE A 103 7.76 5.61 9.80
CA ILE A 103 9.13 5.21 9.46
C ILE A 103 10.09 5.62 10.57
N GLU A 104 9.93 6.81 11.12
CA GLU A 104 10.74 7.29 12.25
C GLU A 104 10.53 6.42 13.49
N GLN A 105 9.30 6.02 13.78
CA GLN A 105 8.98 5.06 14.83
C GLN A 105 9.67 3.72 14.59
N TYR A 106 9.63 3.20 13.35
CA TYR A 106 10.35 1.98 12.98
C TYR A 106 11.86 2.12 13.18
N VAL A 107 12.46 3.24 12.75
CA VAL A 107 13.89 3.53 12.91
C VAL A 107 14.27 3.57 14.40
N ALA A 108 13.47 4.24 15.23
CA ALA A 108 13.70 4.35 16.68
C ALA A 108 13.53 3.00 17.41
N LEU A 109 12.63 2.14 16.95
CA LEU A 109 12.48 0.78 17.48
C LEU A 109 13.69 -0.08 17.11
N ARG A 110 14.10 -0.04 15.83
CA ARG A 110 15.19 -0.86 15.31
C ARG A 110 16.57 -0.41 15.79
N SER A 111 16.76 0.87 16.12
CA SER A 111 18.03 1.39 16.65
C SER A 111 18.42 0.76 17.99
N LYS A 112 17.46 0.20 18.74
CA LYS A 112 17.71 -0.54 19.98
C LYS A 112 18.31 -1.92 19.74
N THR A 113 18.09 -2.51 18.56
CA THR A 113 18.42 -3.92 18.28
C THR A 113 19.47 -4.09 17.21
N VAL A 114 19.62 -3.12 16.28
CA VAL A 114 20.47 -3.29 15.11
C VAL A 114 21.26 -2.02 14.79
N SER A 115 22.46 -2.21 14.22
CA SER A 115 23.31 -1.12 13.74
C SER A 115 22.59 -0.21 12.74
N HIS A 116 22.93 1.09 12.77
CA HIS A 116 22.44 2.09 11.82
C HIS A 116 22.63 1.70 10.35
N GLY A 117 23.70 0.98 10.03
CA GLY A 117 23.95 0.49 8.67
C GLY A 117 22.90 -0.51 8.18
N THR A 118 22.33 -1.33 9.07
CA THR A 118 21.26 -2.26 8.70
C THR A 118 19.93 -1.54 8.57
N ILE A 119 19.60 -0.64 9.49
CA ILE A 119 18.37 0.17 9.44
C ILE A 119 18.32 0.97 8.13
N ARG A 120 19.44 1.58 7.72
CA ARG A 120 19.52 2.30 6.45
C ARG A 120 19.27 1.39 5.25
N ARG A 121 19.72 0.14 5.28
CA ARG A 121 19.42 -0.83 4.22
C ARG A 121 17.94 -1.18 4.22
N GLU A 122 17.34 -1.45 5.37
CA GLU A 122 15.90 -1.73 5.50
C GLU A 122 15.06 -0.57 4.94
N VAL A 123 15.28 0.66 5.42
CA VAL A 123 14.59 1.87 4.94
C VAL A 123 14.88 2.14 3.45
N GLY A 124 16.10 1.87 2.98
CA GLY A 124 16.46 1.98 1.56
C GLY A 124 15.70 0.98 0.69
N THR A 125 15.49 -0.24 1.19
CA THR A 125 14.73 -1.29 0.51
C THR A 125 13.25 -0.90 0.45
N LEU A 126 12.71 -0.40 1.56
CA LEU A 126 11.35 0.14 1.65
C LEU A 126 11.14 1.26 0.61
N SER A 127 12.03 2.26 0.60
CA SER A 127 11.98 3.37 -0.36
C SER A 127 12.04 2.88 -1.82
N ALA A 128 12.84 1.85 -2.10
CA ALA A 128 12.95 1.30 -3.45
C ALA A 128 11.68 0.54 -3.86
N ALA A 129 11.00 -0.12 -2.92
CA ALA A 129 9.73 -0.79 -3.14
C ALA A 129 8.61 0.22 -3.46
N PHE A 130 8.51 1.32 -2.71
CA PHE A 130 7.59 2.43 -3.03
C PHE A 130 7.87 3.02 -4.42
N ASN A 131 9.14 3.32 -4.73
CA ASN A 131 9.51 3.86 -6.04
C ASN A 131 9.19 2.87 -7.18
N HIS A 132 9.32 1.56 -6.93
CA HIS A 132 8.93 0.54 -7.90
C HIS A 132 7.42 0.54 -8.15
N ALA A 133 6.63 0.57 -7.07
CA ALA A 133 5.18 0.66 -7.14
C ALA A 133 4.70 1.91 -7.90
N ILE A 134 5.29 3.07 -7.61
CA ILE A 134 4.99 4.34 -8.30
C ILE A 134 5.35 4.24 -9.79
N LYS A 135 6.56 3.78 -10.13
CA LYS A 135 7.06 3.81 -11.52
C LYS A 135 6.50 2.72 -12.41
N LYS A 136 6.26 1.52 -11.88
CA LYS A 136 5.86 0.34 -12.68
C LYS A 136 4.37 0.08 -12.63
N HIS A 137 3.74 0.37 -11.50
CA HIS A 137 2.31 0.14 -11.32
C HIS A 137 1.50 1.44 -11.29
N ASN A 138 2.14 2.61 -11.48
CA ASN A 138 1.51 3.94 -11.47
C ASN A 138 0.70 4.22 -10.20
N TRP A 139 1.18 3.71 -9.05
CA TRP A 139 0.53 3.95 -7.76
C TRP A 139 0.60 5.44 -7.42
N GLN A 140 -0.54 6.03 -7.08
CA GLN A 140 -0.68 7.45 -6.74
C GLN A 140 -0.33 7.68 -5.26
N ILE A 141 0.86 7.23 -4.87
CA ILE A 141 1.33 7.25 -3.49
C ILE A 141 2.66 8.02 -3.43
N GLY A 142 2.78 8.95 -2.49
CA GLY A 142 4.06 9.60 -2.20
C GLY A 142 4.99 8.65 -1.45
N ASN A 143 6.28 8.65 -1.74
CA ASN A 143 7.24 7.84 -1.00
C ASN A 143 7.54 8.46 0.39
N PRO A 144 7.06 7.87 1.50
CA PRO A 144 7.25 8.45 2.83
C PRO A 144 8.71 8.35 3.31
N CYS A 145 9.51 7.45 2.74
CA CYS A 145 10.92 7.28 3.09
C CYS A 145 11.81 8.38 2.52
N SER A 146 11.32 9.20 1.60
CA SER A 146 12.11 10.29 1.02
C SER A 146 12.31 11.45 2.00
N LYS A 147 11.33 11.67 2.87
CA LYS A 147 11.27 12.77 3.83
C LYS A 147 11.63 12.37 5.27
N ALA A 148 11.49 11.08 5.62
CA ALA A 148 11.84 10.59 6.94
C ALA A 148 13.34 10.76 7.27
N GLU A 149 13.65 11.15 8.50
CA GLU A 149 15.03 11.25 8.98
C GLU A 149 15.70 9.87 9.03
N LYS A 150 16.87 9.76 8.38
CA LYS A 150 17.65 8.52 8.31
C LYS A 150 18.89 8.62 9.18
N PRO A 151 19.26 7.54 9.89
CA PRO A 151 20.48 7.56 10.69
C PRO A 151 21.72 7.76 9.81
N LYS A 152 22.70 8.49 10.35
CA LYS A 152 23.95 8.81 9.67
C LYS A 152 24.69 7.52 9.31
N ASN A 153 25.33 7.50 8.14
CA ASN A 153 26.15 6.37 7.75
C ASN A 153 27.27 6.15 8.78
N PRO A 154 27.51 4.91 9.23
CA PRO A 154 28.72 4.63 9.98
C PRO A 154 29.93 5.01 9.13
N LYS A 155 30.97 5.60 9.74
CA LYS A 155 32.22 5.91 9.03
C LYS A 155 32.72 4.63 8.37
N GLY A 156 32.87 4.67 7.03
CA GLY A 156 33.38 3.53 6.28
C GLY A 156 34.76 3.14 6.80
N ARG A 157 35.10 1.85 6.76
CA ARG A 157 36.44 1.38 7.11
C ARG A 157 37.40 1.84 6.02
N THR A 158 38.31 2.75 6.35
CA THR A 158 39.39 3.19 5.44
C THR A 158 40.20 1.97 5.03
N ARG A 159 40.27 1.69 3.73
CA ARG A 159 41.10 0.62 3.15
C ARG A 159 42.19 1.29 2.32
N TYR A 160 43.44 1.06 2.68
CA TYR A 160 44.58 1.42 1.83
C TYR A 160 44.71 0.34 0.75
N LEU A 161 44.99 0.75 -0.49
CA LEU A 161 45.23 -0.12 -1.65
C LEU A 161 46.68 -0.59 -1.67
#